data_AF-A0A2E7H4F6-F1
#
_entry.id   AF-A0A2E7H4F6-F1
#
_cell.length_a   1.000
_cell.length_b   1.000
_cell.length_c   1.000
_cell.angle_alpha   90.00
_cell.angle_beta   90.00
_cell.angle_gamma   90.00
#
_symmetry.space_group_name_H-M   'P 1'
#
loop_
_entity.id
_entity.type
_entity.pdbx_description
1 polymer ?
#
loop_
_entity_poly.entity_id
_entity_poly.type
_entity_poly.pdbx_seq_one_letter_code
_entity_poly.pdbx_strand_id
1 'polypeptide(L)'
;MVIVNADSTLHQWSFLEGTNAGNAIGPGDTLLVELPALPLGTYRLGLIDSEGAGLGAQSMLQVGLQPNTDIPVFHWNLCDWQTDQMQAWSENMEPDTSAPYVPNYFSINEQTYPATLEDPNALVSLALGDTCWIAVANHGQMDHVLHFHGFHIEIISSNLQPNRIGWSKDTVPIKKGEGMTLQLVANQLGTYPVHDHNLIAVTNAGFYPGGMLTQIIVNP
;
A
#
# COMPACT_ATOMS: atom_id res chain seq x y z
N MET A 1 14.79 -15.56 0.08
CA MET A 1 13.60 -15.42 -0.78
C MET A 1 13.96 -15.87 -2.19
N VAL A 2 13.04 -16.53 -2.89
CA VAL A 2 13.24 -16.99 -4.27
C VAL A 2 12.29 -16.21 -5.17
N ILE A 3 12.82 -15.55 -6.19
CA ILE A 3 12.05 -14.81 -7.19
C ILE A 3 12.25 -15.51 -8.53
N VAL A 4 11.17 -15.79 -9.24
CA VAL A 4 11.19 -16.43 -10.55
C VAL A 4 10.59 -15.47 -11.55
N ASN A 5 11.33 -15.16 -12.62
CA ASN A 5 10.76 -14.44 -13.76
C ASN A 5 10.09 -15.46 -14.69
N ALA A 6 8.77 -15.54 -14.64
CA ALA A 6 7.97 -16.41 -15.49
C ALA A 6 7.51 -15.73 -16.80
N ASP A 7 7.93 -14.47 -17.03
CA ASP A 7 7.62 -13.70 -18.23
C ASP A 7 8.65 -13.96 -19.35
N SER A 8 8.39 -13.35 -20.50
CA SER A 8 9.18 -13.30 -21.71
C SER A 8 10.10 -12.07 -21.78
N THR A 9 9.97 -11.10 -20.87
CA THR A 9 10.77 -9.87 -20.81
C THR A 9 11.76 -9.87 -19.64
N LEU A 10 12.80 -9.04 -19.76
CA LEU A 10 13.78 -8.83 -18.67
C LEU A 10 13.17 -7.88 -17.65
N HIS A 11 13.24 -8.24 -16.36
CA HIS A 11 12.79 -7.36 -15.28
C HIS A 11 13.92 -6.94 -14.33
N GLN A 12 13.68 -5.86 -13.61
CA GLN A 12 14.52 -5.38 -12.51
C GLN A 12 13.74 -5.52 -11.20
N TRP A 13 14.16 -6.43 -10.35
CA TRP A 13 13.53 -6.66 -9.05
C TRP A 13 14.34 -6.01 -7.93
N SER A 14 13.67 -5.42 -6.93
CA SER A 14 14.33 -4.87 -5.76
C SER A 14 13.51 -5.02 -4.49
N PHE A 15 14.23 -5.12 -3.37
CA PHE A 15 13.69 -4.84 -2.05
C PHE A 15 13.77 -3.33 -1.83
N LEU A 16 12.66 -2.65 -1.56
CA LEU A 16 12.52 -1.19 -1.64
C LEU A 16 12.73 -0.51 -0.30
N GLU A 17 13.91 -0.73 0.29
CA GLU A 17 14.40 0.03 1.45
C GLU A 17 15.48 1.01 0.99
N GLY A 18 15.14 2.30 0.86
CA GLY A 18 16.07 3.33 0.39
C GLY A 18 16.40 3.22 -1.12
N THR A 19 17.61 3.60 -1.50
CA THR A 19 18.09 3.52 -2.90
C THR A 19 18.82 2.19 -3.12
N ASN A 20 18.11 1.18 -3.63
CA ASN A 20 18.71 -0.09 -4.00
C ASN A 20 18.84 -0.21 -5.52
N ALA A 21 20.01 -0.65 -5.97
CA ALA A 21 20.19 -1.07 -7.36
C ALA A 21 19.30 -2.30 -7.61
N GLY A 22 18.52 -2.26 -8.69
CA GLY A 22 17.72 -3.42 -9.11
C GLY A 22 18.59 -4.62 -9.44
N ASN A 23 18.05 -5.80 -9.21
CA ASN A 23 18.63 -7.06 -9.65
C ASN A 23 17.93 -7.46 -10.95
N ALA A 24 18.69 -7.60 -12.01
CA ALA A 24 18.19 -8.07 -13.29
C ALA A 24 17.80 -9.55 -13.19
N ILE A 25 16.62 -9.91 -13.70
CA ILE A 25 16.16 -11.30 -13.79
C ILE A 25 15.70 -11.55 -15.23
N GLY A 26 16.45 -12.37 -15.97
CA GLY A 26 16.12 -12.73 -17.35
C GLY A 26 14.85 -13.58 -17.48
N PRO A 27 14.25 -13.68 -18.67
CA PRO A 27 13.09 -14.55 -18.92
C PRO A 27 13.39 -16.01 -18.52
N GLY A 28 12.55 -16.59 -17.65
CA GLY A 28 12.72 -17.95 -17.14
C GLY A 28 13.79 -18.11 -16.05
N ASP A 29 14.54 -17.05 -15.71
CA ASP A 29 15.59 -17.10 -14.71
C ASP A 29 15.01 -17.03 -13.28
N THR A 30 15.85 -17.43 -12.32
CA THR A 30 15.56 -17.36 -10.89
C THR A 30 16.61 -16.50 -10.19
N LEU A 31 16.16 -15.58 -9.34
CA LEU A 31 16.98 -14.79 -8.45
C LEU A 31 16.81 -15.29 -7.01
N LEU A 32 17.93 -15.57 -6.35
CA LEU A 32 17.97 -15.83 -4.90
C LEU A 32 18.34 -14.53 -4.18
N VAL A 33 17.47 -14.08 -3.29
CA VAL A 33 17.68 -12.87 -2.49
C VAL A 33 17.77 -13.25 -1.03
N GLU A 34 18.90 -12.94 -0.41
CA GLU A 34 19.03 -12.92 1.04
C GLU A 34 18.39 -11.64 1.57
N LEU A 35 17.36 -11.79 2.41
CA LEU A 35 16.75 -10.65 3.07
C LEU A 35 17.65 -10.24 4.25
N PRO A 36 17.98 -8.96 4.39
CA PRO A 36 18.73 -8.49 5.54
C PRO A 36 17.90 -8.65 6.83
N ALA A 37 18.57 -8.57 7.97
CA ALA A 37 17.88 -8.43 9.24
C ALA A 37 17.20 -7.06 9.28
N LEU A 38 15.86 -7.06 9.28
CA LEU A 38 15.06 -5.84 9.22
C LEU A 38 14.46 -5.51 10.59
N PRO A 39 14.40 -4.22 10.96
CA PRO A 39 13.56 -3.75 12.07
C PRO A 39 12.08 -4.12 11.89
N LEU A 40 11.30 -3.96 12.96
CA LEU A 40 9.85 -4.07 12.87
C LEU A 40 9.31 -3.02 11.89
N GLY A 41 8.48 -3.46 10.94
CA GLY A 41 7.76 -2.54 10.08
C GLY A 41 7.19 -3.14 8.81
N THR A 42 6.73 -2.24 7.95
CA THR A 42 6.21 -2.54 6.62
C THR A 42 7.23 -2.08 5.59
N TYR A 43 7.62 -2.98 4.68
CA TYR A 43 8.58 -2.72 3.63
C TYR A 43 7.96 -3.01 2.27
N ARG A 44 8.42 -2.34 1.22
CA ARG A 44 7.96 -2.60 -0.16
C ARG A 44 8.98 -3.49 -0.88
N LEU A 45 8.51 -4.28 -1.83
CA LEU A 45 9.34 -5.09 -2.72
C LEU A 45 8.64 -5.28 -4.06
N GLY A 46 9.39 -5.64 -5.09
CA GLY A 46 8.82 -5.96 -6.40
C GLY A 46 9.64 -5.42 -7.55
N LEU A 47 8.99 -5.28 -8.70
CA LEU A 47 9.61 -4.76 -9.90
C LEU A 47 9.75 -3.23 -9.85
N ILE A 48 10.88 -2.77 -10.35
CA ILE A 48 11.25 -1.34 -10.43
C ILE A 48 11.58 -0.88 -11.84
N ASP A 49 11.63 -1.79 -12.81
CA ASP A 49 11.62 -1.43 -14.22
C ASP A 49 10.29 -0.74 -14.58
N SER A 50 10.30 0.04 -15.67
CA SER A 50 9.17 0.88 -16.07
C SER A 50 7.88 0.08 -16.29
N GLU A 51 7.98 -1.10 -16.90
CA GLU A 51 6.85 -2.00 -17.13
C GLU A 51 6.30 -2.54 -15.82
N GLY A 52 7.14 -3.17 -15.00
CA GLY A 52 6.70 -3.73 -13.71
C GLY A 52 6.16 -2.67 -12.75
N ALA A 53 6.75 -1.48 -12.70
CA ALA A 53 6.23 -0.37 -11.92
C ALA A 53 4.91 0.18 -12.49
N GLY A 54 4.77 0.24 -13.82
CA GLY A 54 3.57 0.71 -14.52
C GLY A 54 2.38 -0.25 -14.44
N LEU A 55 2.64 -1.55 -14.28
CA LEU A 55 1.63 -2.60 -14.11
C LEU A 55 1.36 -2.97 -12.65
N GLY A 56 2.09 -2.36 -11.71
CA GLY A 56 1.90 -2.59 -10.27
C GLY A 56 2.41 -3.93 -9.76
N ALA A 57 3.47 -4.47 -10.36
CA ALA A 57 4.13 -5.70 -9.91
C ALA A 57 4.97 -5.47 -8.64
N GLN A 58 4.31 -4.97 -7.59
CA GLN A 58 4.89 -4.68 -6.28
C GLN A 58 4.02 -5.24 -5.17
N SER A 59 4.63 -5.44 -4.00
CA SER A 59 3.94 -5.92 -2.81
C SER A 59 4.69 -5.47 -1.56
N MET A 60 4.22 -5.89 -0.39
CA MET A 60 4.83 -5.57 0.89
C MET A 60 5.42 -6.80 1.59
N LEU A 61 6.45 -6.56 2.40
CA LEU A 61 6.97 -7.48 3.40
C LEU A 61 6.75 -6.86 4.78
N GLN A 62 6.10 -7.60 5.66
CA GLN A 62 5.95 -7.23 7.05
C GLN A 62 6.98 -7.94 7.93
N VAL A 63 7.58 -7.20 8.87
CA VAL A 63 8.60 -7.71 9.80
C VAL A 63 8.23 -7.35 11.23
N GLY A 64 8.45 -8.27 12.17
CA GLY A 64 8.46 -7.99 13.61
C GLY A 64 7.10 -7.88 14.31
N LEU A 65 5.99 -7.84 13.58
CA LEU A 65 4.62 -7.93 14.12
C LEU A 65 4.31 -9.42 14.31
N GLN A 66 4.21 -9.86 15.55
CA GLN A 66 4.65 -11.20 15.99
C GLN A 66 3.84 -12.43 15.49
N PRO A 67 4.47 -13.63 15.59
CA PRO A 67 3.82 -14.95 15.56
C PRO A 67 3.07 -15.40 16.84
N ASN A 68 3.15 -14.65 17.96
CA ASN A 68 2.65 -15.09 19.29
C ASN A 68 1.64 -14.11 19.93
N THR A 69 1.12 -13.16 19.15
CA THR A 69 0.08 -12.23 19.60
C THR A 69 -1.09 -12.38 18.65
N ASP A 70 -2.27 -12.77 19.13
CA ASP A 70 -3.52 -12.85 18.35
C ASP A 70 -4.05 -11.45 17.92
N ILE A 71 -3.15 -10.48 17.72
CA ILE A 71 -3.45 -9.12 17.31
C ILE A 71 -3.70 -9.13 15.79
N PRO A 72 -4.89 -8.75 15.31
CA PRO A 72 -5.18 -8.71 13.88
C PRO A 72 -4.25 -7.76 13.13
N VAL A 73 -3.90 -8.15 11.91
CA VAL A 73 -3.09 -7.36 10.99
C VAL A 73 -3.84 -7.21 9.68
N PHE A 74 -4.04 -5.95 9.27
CA PHE A 74 -4.64 -5.57 8.00
C PHE A 74 -3.55 -5.04 7.06
N HIS A 75 -3.63 -5.40 5.78
CA HIS A 75 -2.62 -5.02 4.78
C HIS A 75 -3.25 -4.11 3.73
N TRP A 76 -2.76 -2.88 3.59
CA TRP A 76 -3.26 -1.87 2.65
C TRP A 76 -2.17 -1.52 1.63
N ASN A 77 -2.27 -2.11 0.44
CA ASN A 77 -1.48 -1.71 -0.73
C ASN A 77 -2.20 -0.54 -1.42
N LEU A 78 -1.66 0.67 -1.26
CA LEU A 78 -2.19 1.87 -1.91
C LEU A 78 -1.58 2.02 -3.29
N CYS A 79 -2.43 2.20 -4.29
CA CYS A 79 -2.00 2.50 -5.65
C CYS A 79 -2.83 3.64 -6.26
N ASP A 80 -2.17 4.50 -7.01
CA ASP A 80 -2.80 5.43 -7.94
C ASP A 80 -2.35 5.06 -9.35
N TRP A 81 -3.26 5.10 -10.31
CA TRP A 81 -2.99 4.71 -11.69
C TRP A 81 -3.52 5.73 -12.67
N GLN A 82 -2.76 5.94 -13.74
CA GLN A 82 -3.26 6.51 -14.99
C GLN A 82 -3.58 5.37 -15.95
N THR A 83 -4.87 5.07 -16.13
CA THR A 83 -5.32 3.88 -16.87
C THR A 83 -4.78 3.79 -18.30
N ASP A 84 -4.61 4.92 -18.97
CA ASP A 84 -4.07 4.96 -20.35
C ASP A 84 -2.60 4.50 -20.39
N GLN A 85 -1.82 4.82 -19.35
CA GLN A 85 -0.44 4.35 -19.25
C GLN A 85 -0.40 2.85 -18.94
N MET A 86 -1.29 2.36 -18.07
CA MET A 86 -1.40 0.92 -17.80
C MET A 86 -1.82 0.16 -19.06
N GLN A 87 -2.76 0.70 -19.84
CA GLN A 87 -3.19 0.10 -21.10
C GLN A 87 -2.03 0.03 -22.09
N ALA A 88 -1.28 1.11 -22.26
CA ALA A 88 -0.10 1.12 -23.12
C ALA A 88 0.89 0.01 -22.72
N TRP A 89 1.21 -0.13 -21.43
CA TRP A 89 2.05 -1.24 -20.95
C TRP A 89 1.46 -2.61 -21.28
N SER A 90 0.15 -2.81 -21.06
CA SER A 90 -0.52 -4.08 -21.39
C SER A 90 -0.49 -4.44 -22.88
N GLU A 91 -0.31 -3.44 -23.75
CA GLU A 91 -0.19 -3.57 -25.20
C GLU A 91 1.28 -3.57 -25.67
N ASN A 92 2.25 -3.68 -24.75
CA ASN A 92 3.69 -3.61 -24.99
C ASN A 92 4.15 -2.28 -25.62
N MET A 93 3.52 -1.17 -25.24
CA MET A 93 3.88 0.18 -25.64
C MET A 93 4.36 0.99 -24.43
N GLU A 94 5.50 1.66 -24.58
CA GLU A 94 6.02 2.55 -23.54
C GLU A 94 5.21 3.86 -23.51
N PRO A 95 4.64 4.26 -22.35
CA PRO A 95 3.94 5.53 -22.21
C PRO A 95 4.86 6.73 -22.40
N ASP A 96 4.30 7.85 -22.86
CA ASP A 96 5.05 9.10 -22.95
C ASP A 96 5.44 9.63 -21.56
N THR A 97 6.70 9.44 -21.19
CA THR A 97 7.26 9.88 -19.91
C THR A 97 7.46 11.39 -19.82
N SER A 98 7.28 12.14 -20.92
CA SER A 98 7.38 13.61 -20.92
C SER A 98 6.06 14.29 -20.52
N ALA A 99 4.94 13.58 -20.63
CA ALA A 99 3.63 14.07 -20.22
C ALA A 99 3.51 14.08 -18.69
N PRO A 100 2.74 15.03 -18.11
CA PRO A 100 2.39 14.98 -16.70
C PRO A 100 1.63 13.70 -16.37
N TYR A 101 2.01 13.07 -15.26
CA TYR A 101 1.28 11.95 -14.70
C TYR A 101 0.00 12.44 -14.02
N VAL A 102 -1.16 11.95 -14.48
CA VAL A 102 -2.49 12.35 -13.99
C VAL A 102 -3.29 11.08 -13.68
N PRO A 103 -3.27 10.59 -12.43
CA PRO A 103 -3.98 9.38 -12.07
C PRO A 103 -5.51 9.60 -12.09
N ASN A 104 -6.24 8.61 -12.55
CA ASN A 104 -7.70 8.58 -12.66
C ASN A 104 -8.33 7.35 -11.99
N TYR A 105 -7.52 6.52 -11.35
CA TYR A 105 -7.93 5.34 -10.60
C TYR A 105 -7.09 5.23 -9.31
N PHE A 106 -7.72 4.90 -8.19
CA PHE A 106 -7.09 4.90 -6.86
C PHE A 106 -7.59 3.72 -6.06
N SER A 107 -6.73 2.88 -5.51
CA SER A 107 -7.15 1.61 -4.91
C SER A 107 -6.50 1.31 -3.58
N ILE A 108 -7.22 0.56 -2.75
CA ILE A 108 -6.66 -0.18 -1.62
C ILE A 108 -6.74 -1.66 -1.99
N ASN A 109 -5.61 -2.36 -2.01
CA ASN A 109 -5.53 -3.78 -2.42
C ASN A 109 -6.20 -4.04 -3.76
N GLU A 110 -5.85 -3.21 -4.75
CA GLU A 110 -6.38 -3.29 -6.13
C GLU A 110 -7.91 -3.11 -6.25
N GLN A 111 -8.61 -2.84 -5.14
CA GLN A 111 -10.04 -2.58 -5.09
C GLN A 111 -10.33 -1.09 -4.96
N THR A 112 -11.42 -0.67 -5.57
CA THR A 112 -12.02 0.67 -5.40
C THR A 112 -13.31 0.56 -4.62
N TYR A 113 -13.63 1.55 -3.79
CA TYR A 113 -14.95 1.62 -3.17
C TYR A 113 -16.08 1.50 -4.22
N PRO A 114 -17.13 0.69 -3.97
CA PRO A 114 -17.47 0.02 -2.71
C PRO A 114 -16.85 -1.37 -2.50
N ALA A 115 -16.08 -1.92 -3.45
CA ALA A 115 -15.52 -3.27 -3.34
C ALA A 115 -14.51 -3.42 -2.18
N THR A 116 -13.90 -2.31 -1.75
CA THR A 116 -13.07 -2.25 -0.53
C THR A 116 -13.82 -2.67 0.74
N LEU A 117 -15.15 -2.59 0.78
CA LEU A 117 -15.95 -3.05 1.92
C LEU A 117 -16.08 -4.58 1.99
N GLU A 118 -15.79 -5.27 0.89
CA GLU A 118 -15.83 -6.72 0.79
C GLU A 118 -14.46 -7.36 1.01
N ASP A 119 -13.37 -6.57 0.96
CA ASP A 119 -12.01 -7.05 1.21
C ASP A 119 -11.72 -7.10 2.73
N PRO A 120 -11.46 -8.29 3.30
CA PRO A 120 -11.19 -8.45 4.73
C PRO A 120 -9.84 -7.83 5.18
N ASN A 121 -8.95 -7.46 4.25
CA ASN A 121 -7.75 -6.69 4.56
C ASN A 121 -8.00 -5.18 4.49
N ALA A 122 -8.91 -4.70 3.65
CA ALA A 122 -9.22 -3.28 3.54
C ALA A 122 -10.23 -2.81 4.61
N LEU A 123 -11.27 -3.59 4.89
CA LEU A 123 -12.27 -3.31 5.92
C LEU A 123 -11.76 -3.77 7.29
N VAL A 124 -11.57 -2.84 8.22
CA VAL A 124 -11.11 -3.15 9.58
C VAL A 124 -12.31 -3.49 10.44
N SER A 125 -12.49 -4.76 10.82
CA SER A 125 -13.56 -5.20 11.71
C SER A 125 -12.98 -5.76 13.01
N LEU A 126 -13.38 -5.18 14.15
CA LEU A 126 -12.82 -5.48 15.48
C LEU A 126 -13.91 -5.55 16.55
N ALA A 127 -13.61 -6.15 17.70
CA ALA A 127 -14.42 -6.01 18.90
C ALA A 127 -13.98 -4.77 19.72
N LEU A 128 -14.89 -4.24 20.54
CA LEU A 128 -14.57 -3.14 21.45
C LEU A 128 -13.46 -3.56 22.44
N GLY A 129 -12.40 -2.77 22.49
CA GLY A 129 -11.22 -2.99 23.31
C GLY A 129 -10.07 -3.67 22.56
N ASP A 130 -10.30 -4.19 21.35
CA ASP A 130 -9.24 -4.80 20.55
C ASP A 130 -8.22 -3.76 20.09
N THR A 131 -7.00 -4.25 19.85
CA THR A 131 -5.95 -3.53 19.14
C THR A 131 -5.69 -4.25 17.83
N CYS A 132 -5.40 -3.51 16.76
CA CYS A 132 -4.91 -4.08 15.51
C CYS A 132 -3.72 -3.29 14.95
N TRP A 133 -3.02 -3.91 14.01
CA TRP A 133 -2.05 -3.22 13.16
C TRP A 133 -2.59 -3.07 11.74
N ILE A 134 -2.26 -1.95 11.11
CA ILE A 134 -2.52 -1.73 9.69
C ILE A 134 -1.17 -1.48 9.02
N ALA A 135 -0.73 -2.44 8.20
CA ALA A 135 0.45 -2.34 7.38
C ALA A 135 0.10 -1.64 6.07
N VAL A 136 0.60 -0.43 5.87
CA VAL A 136 0.33 0.39 4.69
C VAL A 136 1.57 0.46 3.82
N ALA A 137 1.40 0.20 2.52
CA ALA A 137 2.45 0.36 1.53
C ALA A 137 1.94 1.22 0.39
N ASN A 138 2.62 2.34 0.12
CA ASN A 138 2.31 3.20 -1.02
C ASN A 138 3.12 2.79 -2.24
N HIS A 139 2.48 2.06 -3.15
CA HIS A 139 3.03 1.61 -4.43
C HIS A 139 2.80 2.62 -5.56
N GLY A 140 1.97 3.63 -5.31
CA GLY A 140 1.61 4.67 -6.24
C GLY A 140 2.74 5.65 -6.58
N GLN A 141 2.39 6.62 -7.42
CA GLN A 141 3.29 7.66 -7.90
C GLN A 141 3.07 9.00 -7.17
N MET A 142 2.12 9.09 -6.24
CA MET A 142 1.84 10.28 -5.43
C MET A 142 1.88 10.03 -3.91
N ASP A 143 1.89 11.11 -3.14
CA ASP A 143 1.66 11.05 -1.68
C ASP A 143 0.15 10.88 -1.41
N HIS A 144 -0.19 10.04 -0.43
CA HIS A 144 -1.56 9.83 0.05
C HIS A 144 -1.72 10.35 1.49
N VAL A 145 -2.93 10.70 1.90
CA VAL A 145 -3.20 11.21 3.25
C VAL A 145 -4.42 10.52 3.84
N LEU A 146 -4.23 9.41 4.54
CA LEU A 146 -5.33 8.63 5.11
C LEU A 146 -5.92 9.32 6.33
N HIS A 147 -7.22 9.58 6.30
CA HIS A 147 -7.99 10.13 7.42
C HIS A 147 -8.89 9.07 8.04
N PHE A 148 -8.79 8.89 9.35
CA PHE A 148 -9.48 7.88 10.14
C PHE A 148 -10.56 8.56 10.98
N HIS A 149 -11.82 8.47 10.57
CA HIS A 149 -12.91 9.12 11.30
C HIS A 149 -13.02 8.52 12.70
N GLY A 150 -13.12 9.38 13.72
CA GLY A 150 -13.34 8.98 15.11
C GLY A 150 -12.13 8.39 15.83
N PHE A 151 -11.02 8.10 15.15
CA PHE A 151 -9.83 7.48 15.76
C PHE A 151 -8.60 8.36 15.61
N HIS A 152 -7.72 8.31 16.61
CA HIS A 152 -6.32 8.70 16.43
C HIS A 152 -5.51 7.42 16.30
N ILE A 153 -4.65 7.39 15.29
CA ILE A 153 -3.84 6.24 14.90
C ILE A 153 -2.39 6.52 15.26
N GLU A 154 -1.75 5.57 15.94
CA GLU A 154 -0.33 5.67 16.29
C GLU A 154 0.55 5.16 15.15
N ILE A 155 1.60 5.91 14.79
CA ILE A 155 2.62 5.48 13.82
C ILE A 155 3.69 4.68 14.54
N ILE A 156 3.84 3.42 14.16
CA ILE A 156 4.67 2.44 14.87
C ILE A 156 6.00 2.23 14.18
N SER A 157 5.95 2.20 12.86
CA SER A 157 7.12 2.18 12.00
C SER A 157 6.85 3.04 10.77
N SER A 158 7.91 3.63 10.24
CA SER A 158 7.89 4.35 8.97
C SER A 158 9.30 4.35 8.40
N ASN A 159 9.45 3.93 7.15
CA ASN A 159 10.76 3.86 6.50
C ASN A 159 11.19 5.18 5.84
N LEU A 160 10.26 6.13 5.61
CA LEU A 160 10.56 7.46 5.03
C LEU A 160 10.32 8.64 5.99
N GLN A 161 9.61 8.42 7.10
CA GLN A 161 9.26 9.44 8.09
C GLN A 161 9.54 8.99 9.54
N PRO A 162 10.77 8.53 9.87
CA PRO A 162 11.09 7.99 11.20
C PRO A 162 10.89 8.99 12.35
N ASN A 163 10.95 10.30 12.07
CA ASN A 163 10.70 11.35 13.07
C ASN A 163 9.23 11.46 13.50
N ARG A 164 8.32 10.71 12.86
CA ARG A 164 6.89 10.66 13.20
C ARG A 164 6.48 9.41 13.97
N ILE A 165 7.41 8.47 14.19
CA ILE A 165 7.14 7.30 15.01
C ILE A 165 6.71 7.75 16.42
N GLY A 166 5.64 7.15 16.95
CA GLY A 166 4.97 7.51 18.21
C GLY A 166 3.98 8.67 18.10
N TRP A 167 3.82 9.29 16.92
CA TRP A 167 2.74 10.27 16.73
C TRP A 167 1.40 9.55 16.68
N SER A 168 0.41 10.10 17.40
CA SER A 168 -0.98 9.67 17.35
C SER A 168 -1.84 10.78 16.76
N LYS A 169 -2.43 10.54 15.58
CA LYS A 169 -3.19 11.53 14.78
C LYS A 169 -4.35 10.87 14.05
N ASP A 170 -5.39 11.64 13.76
CA ASP A 170 -6.52 11.20 12.92
C ASP A 170 -6.20 11.15 11.42
N THR A 171 -5.10 11.78 11.03
CA THR A 171 -4.73 11.98 9.63
C THR A 171 -3.25 11.68 9.46
N VAL A 172 -2.95 10.67 8.63
CA VAL A 172 -1.62 10.11 8.47
C VAL A 172 -1.20 10.22 7.00
N PRO A 173 -0.22 11.08 6.67
CA PRO A 173 0.33 11.11 5.32
C PRO A 173 1.26 9.92 5.12
N ILE A 174 1.16 9.33 3.93
CA ILE A 174 1.96 8.21 3.46
C ILE A 174 2.69 8.69 2.20
N LYS A 175 3.99 8.89 2.30
CA LYS A 175 4.83 9.34 1.18
C LYS A 175 4.84 8.34 0.04
N LYS A 176 5.04 8.85 -1.17
CA LYS A 176 5.35 8.04 -2.34
C LYS A 176 6.47 7.08 -1.98
N GLY A 177 6.16 5.80 -2.09
CA GLY A 177 7.09 4.72 -1.83
C GLY A 177 7.34 4.36 -0.37
N GLU A 178 6.56 4.91 0.56
CA GLU A 178 6.65 4.61 1.98
C GLU A 178 6.00 3.26 2.32
N GLY A 179 6.63 2.56 3.26
CA GLY A 179 6.01 1.51 4.05
C GLY A 179 5.85 2.01 5.49
N MET A 180 4.63 1.91 6.02
CA MET A 180 4.27 2.38 7.34
C MET A 180 3.48 1.29 8.09
N THR A 181 3.70 1.17 9.39
CA THR A 181 2.86 0.37 10.27
C THR A 181 2.10 1.30 11.21
N LEU A 182 0.81 1.11 11.28
CA LEU A 182 -0.11 1.88 12.11
C LEU A 182 -0.72 1.01 13.20
N GLN A 183 -1.01 1.59 14.36
CA GLN A 183 -1.79 0.95 15.42
C GLN A 183 -3.15 1.63 15.57
N LEU A 184 -4.19 0.81 15.66
CA LEU A 184 -5.53 1.24 16.03
C LEU A 184 -5.96 0.52 17.30
N VAL A 185 -6.56 1.27 18.23
CA VAL A 185 -7.23 0.72 19.42
C VAL A 185 -8.73 1.02 19.29
N ALA A 186 -9.55 -0.03 19.22
CA ALA A 186 -10.99 0.05 19.04
C ALA A 186 -11.68 0.45 20.36
N ASN A 187 -11.70 1.75 20.67
CA ASN A 187 -12.18 2.27 21.96
C ASN A 187 -13.63 2.79 21.95
N GLN A 188 -14.35 2.66 20.83
CA GLN A 188 -15.73 3.13 20.68
C GLN A 188 -16.48 2.30 19.64
N LEU A 189 -17.76 2.02 19.89
CA LEU A 189 -18.64 1.27 18.99
C LEU A 189 -19.10 2.12 17.81
N GLY A 190 -19.17 1.51 16.62
CA GLY A 190 -19.76 2.14 15.44
C GLY A 190 -19.09 1.75 14.14
N THR A 191 -19.52 2.40 13.06
CA THR A 191 -18.95 2.29 11.72
C THR A 191 -18.36 3.65 11.34
N TYR A 192 -17.07 3.68 11.04
CA TYR A 192 -16.31 4.89 10.82
C TYR A 192 -15.61 4.83 9.46
N PRO A 193 -15.80 5.81 8.56
CA PRO A 193 -15.08 5.85 7.30
C PRO A 193 -13.57 6.03 7.51
N VAL A 194 -12.78 5.41 6.64
CA VAL A 194 -11.37 5.74 6.43
C VAL A 194 -11.21 6.07 4.97
N HIS A 195 -10.57 7.19 4.64
CA HIS A 195 -10.39 7.58 3.25
C HIS A 195 -9.16 8.44 3.03
N ASP A 196 -8.67 8.49 1.79
CA ASP A 196 -7.68 9.50 1.42
C ASP A 196 -8.30 10.90 1.47
N HIS A 197 -7.61 11.83 2.14
CA HIS A 197 -8.00 13.21 2.33
C HIS A 197 -7.60 14.08 1.13
N ASN A 198 -6.86 13.53 0.16
CA ASN A 198 -6.85 14.07 -1.19
C ASN A 198 -8.13 13.64 -1.93
N LEU A 199 -9.08 14.56 -2.09
CA LEU A 199 -10.43 14.23 -2.55
C LEU A 199 -10.51 13.64 -3.97
N ILE A 200 -9.47 13.81 -4.80
CA ILE A 200 -9.44 13.13 -6.11
C ILE A 200 -9.36 11.61 -5.94
N ALA A 201 -8.70 11.15 -4.89
CA ALA A 201 -8.44 9.74 -4.61
C ALA A 201 -9.64 9.00 -3.98
N VAL A 202 -10.74 9.72 -3.72
CA VAL A 202 -12.03 9.13 -3.29
C VAL A 202 -13.07 9.16 -4.42
N THR A 203 -12.60 9.09 -5.67
CA THR A 203 -13.44 9.04 -6.86
C THR A 203 -13.07 7.86 -7.77
N ASN A 204 -14.03 7.35 -8.52
CA ASN A 204 -13.81 6.42 -9.62
C ASN A 204 -14.03 7.17 -10.92
N ALA A 205 -12.96 7.47 -11.67
CA ALA A 205 -13.04 8.30 -12.89
C ALA A 205 -13.81 9.62 -12.66
N GLY A 206 -13.63 10.26 -11.50
CA GLY A 206 -14.29 11.52 -11.13
C GLY A 206 -15.67 11.40 -10.46
N PHE A 207 -16.22 10.19 -10.32
CA PHE A 207 -17.50 9.96 -9.61
C PHE A 207 -17.26 9.62 -8.14
N TYR A 208 -17.91 10.36 -7.24
CA TYR A 208 -17.87 10.16 -5.78
C TYR A 208 -19.14 9.43 -5.29
N PRO A 209 -19.05 8.56 -4.26
CA PRO A 209 -17.82 8.05 -3.65
C PRO A 209 -17.17 6.93 -4.47
N GLY A 210 -15.85 6.85 -4.42
CA GLY A 210 -15.03 5.83 -5.07
C GLY A 210 -13.65 5.74 -4.46
N GLY A 211 -12.74 5.08 -5.16
CA GLY A 211 -11.31 5.09 -4.86
C GLY A 211 -10.92 4.51 -3.51
N MET A 212 -9.96 5.16 -2.85
CA MET A 212 -9.42 4.81 -1.53
C MET A 212 -10.37 5.23 -0.41
N LEU A 213 -11.46 4.47 -0.24
CA LEU A 213 -12.41 4.62 0.86
C LEU A 213 -12.74 3.22 1.40
N THR A 214 -12.60 3.03 2.70
CA THR A 214 -12.98 1.81 3.44
C THR A 214 -13.60 2.19 4.79
N GLN A 215 -13.83 1.23 5.68
CA GLN A 215 -14.42 1.46 6.99
C GLN A 215 -13.68 0.72 8.10
N ILE A 216 -13.78 1.29 9.30
CA ILE A 216 -13.58 0.62 10.58
C ILE A 216 -14.95 0.29 11.15
N ILE A 217 -15.17 -0.97 11.52
CA ILE A 217 -16.37 -1.44 12.21
C ILE A 217 -15.92 -1.96 13.58
N VAL A 218 -16.46 -1.35 14.64
CA VAL A 218 -16.25 -1.82 16.00
C VAL A 218 -17.55 -2.40 16.55
N ASN A 219 -17.51 -3.70 16.80
CA ASN A 219 -18.63 -4.48 17.31
C ASN A 219 -18.60 -4.63 18.84
N PRO A 220 -19.75 -4.86 19.49
CA PRO A 220 -19.83 -5.15 20.93
C PRO A 220 -19.02 -6.36 21.38
#